data_AF-A7HGS9-F1
#
_entry.id   AF-A7HGS9-F1
#
_cell.length_a   1.000
_cell.length_b   1.000
_cell.length_c   1.000
_cell.angle_alpha   90.00
_cell.angle_beta   90.00
_cell.angle_gamma   90.00
#
_symmetry.space_group_name_H-M   'P 1'
#
loop_
_entity.id
_entity.type
_entity.pdbx_description
1 polymer ?
#
loop_
_entity_poly.entity_id
_entity_poly.type
_entity_poly.pdbx_seq_one_letter_code
_entity_poly.pdbx_strand_id
1 'polypeptide(L)'
;MRIRCEAEDEARCRAALARAGLEAERSLTWLVVRDASPDAVNEALAAGGAEPRVAVRQRIGQLIGWLLDREGKLEGRAVNVQALVRRVLEDGGLTGRYRPKPLDALLGSAAVLYGELVESAAGFVSWDRFVALFCDEAG
;
A
#
# COMPACT_ATOMS: atom_id res chain seq x y z
N MET A 1 4.71 -2.72 -8.54
CA MET A 1 4.19 -3.45 -7.36
C MET A 1 5.11 -4.58 -6.99
N ARG A 2 5.43 -4.71 -5.69
CA ARG A 2 6.31 -5.76 -5.17
C ARG A 2 5.51 -6.72 -4.29
N ILE A 3 5.65 -8.02 -4.56
CA ILE A 3 4.98 -9.10 -3.84
C ILE A 3 6.06 -9.96 -3.19
N ARG A 4 6.00 -10.09 -1.86
CA ARG A 4 6.87 -11.02 -1.15
C ARG A 4 6.25 -12.40 -1.28
N CYS A 5 6.98 -13.31 -1.90
CA CYS A 5 6.50 -14.64 -2.17
C CYS A 5 7.62 -15.63 -1.83
N GLU A 6 7.29 -16.65 -1.05
CA GLU A 6 8.20 -17.79 -0.87
C GLU A 6 8.26 -18.60 -2.18
N ALA A 7 9.33 -19.37 -2.37
CA ALA A 7 9.57 -20.08 -3.64
C ALA A 7 8.44 -21.06 -4.00
N GLU A 8 7.79 -21.66 -2.99
CA GLU A 8 6.68 -22.60 -3.15
C GLU A 8 5.40 -21.94 -3.69
N ASP A 9 5.17 -20.68 -3.34
CA ASP A 9 4.00 -19.91 -3.78
C ASP A 9 4.24 -19.16 -5.10
N GLU A 10 5.50 -19.05 -5.54
CA GLU A 10 5.88 -18.19 -6.67
C GLU A 10 5.19 -18.63 -7.97
N ALA A 11 5.17 -19.93 -8.24
CA ALA A 11 4.51 -20.48 -9.43
C ALA A 11 3.01 -20.18 -9.41
N ARG A 12 2.36 -20.29 -8.25
CA ARG A 12 0.93 -20.01 -8.06
C ARG A 12 0.63 -18.53 -8.29
N CYS A 13 1.45 -17.65 -7.72
CA CYS A 13 1.33 -16.20 -7.89
C CYS A 13 1.51 -15.79 -9.35
N ARG A 14 2.55 -16.29 -10.02
CA ARG A 14 2.80 -16.03 -11.44
C ARG A 14 1.61 -16.48 -12.29
N ALA A 15 1.07 -17.68 -12.03
CA ALA A 15 -0.10 -18.18 -12.75
C ALA A 15 -1.35 -17.32 -12.51
N ALA A 16 -1.58 -16.88 -11.26
CA ALA A 16 -2.70 -16.01 -10.91
C ALA A 16 -2.61 -14.65 -11.64
N LEU A 17 -1.43 -14.02 -11.61
CA LEU A 17 -1.16 -12.74 -12.27
C LEU A 17 -1.30 -12.87 -13.80
N ALA A 18 -0.74 -13.91 -14.40
CA ALA A 18 -0.82 -14.15 -15.84
C ALA A 18 -2.27 -14.33 -16.32
N ARG A 19 -3.12 -15.02 -15.55
CA ARG A 19 -4.56 -15.14 -15.86
C ARG A 19 -5.29 -13.80 -15.86
N ALA A 20 -4.83 -12.84 -15.08
CA ALA A 20 -5.35 -11.47 -15.04
C ALA A 20 -4.68 -10.55 -16.08
N GLY A 21 -3.82 -11.08 -16.96
CA GLY A 21 -3.08 -10.29 -17.95
C GLY A 21 -1.93 -9.46 -17.36
N LEU A 22 -1.49 -9.77 -16.14
CA LEU A 22 -0.41 -9.07 -15.46
C LEU A 22 0.91 -9.82 -15.63
N GLU A 23 1.94 -9.12 -16.08
CA GLU A 23 3.29 -9.67 -16.20
C GLU A 23 4.07 -9.52 -14.90
N ALA A 24 4.64 -10.62 -14.42
CA ALA A 24 5.44 -10.67 -13.20
C ALA A 24 6.90 -11.03 -13.51
N GLU A 25 7.80 -10.10 -13.22
CA GLU A 25 9.25 -10.29 -13.29
C GLU A 25 9.78 -10.75 -11.92
N ARG A 26 10.84 -11.57 -11.92
CA ARG A 26 11.54 -11.89 -10.67
C ARG A 26 12.64 -10.86 -10.44
N SER A 27 12.71 -10.31 -9.23
CA SER A 27 13.80 -9.46 -8.76
C SER A 27 14.24 -9.89 -7.37
N LEU A 28 15.38 -10.58 -7.27
CA LEU A 28 15.88 -11.19 -6.02
C LEU A 28 14.83 -12.14 -5.40
N THR A 29 14.29 -11.79 -4.24
CA THR A 29 13.28 -12.50 -3.46
C THR A 29 11.85 -11.98 -3.71
N TRP A 30 11.66 -11.14 -4.73
CA TRP A 30 10.38 -10.49 -5.03
C TRP A 30 9.86 -10.87 -6.41
N LEU A 31 8.54 -11.00 -6.50
CA LEU A 31 7.82 -10.82 -7.75
C LEU A 31 7.48 -9.33 -7.92
N VAL A 32 7.76 -8.80 -9.10
CA VAL A 32 7.54 -7.41 -9.46
C VAL A 32 6.56 -7.35 -10.62
N VAL A 33 5.44 -6.68 -10.41
CA VAL A 33 4.46 -6.36 -11.45
C VAL A 33 4.56 -4.87 -11.74
N ARG A 34 4.90 -4.51 -12.97
CA ARG A 34 5.00 -3.10 -13.40
C ARG A 34 3.62 -2.58 -13.81
N ASP A 35 3.45 -1.27 -13.74
CA ASP A 35 2.31 -0.54 -14.32
C ASP A 35 0.90 -1.00 -13.91
N ALA A 36 0.80 -1.73 -12.79
CA ALA A 36 -0.46 -2.16 -12.20
C ALA A 36 -0.69 -1.50 -10.84
N SER A 37 -1.95 -1.22 -10.51
CA SER A 37 -2.31 -0.75 -9.16
C SER A 37 -2.13 -1.89 -8.15
N PRO A 38 -1.76 -1.59 -6.88
CA PRO A 38 -1.69 -2.60 -5.82
C PRO A 38 -3.01 -3.35 -5.60
N ASP A 39 -4.14 -2.70 -5.88
CA ASP A 39 -5.48 -3.24 -5.69
C ASP A 39 -5.76 -4.34 -6.71
N ALA A 40 -5.53 -4.04 -8.00
CA ALA A 40 -5.67 -5.03 -9.08
C ALA A 40 -4.72 -6.23 -8.91
N VAL A 41 -3.48 -5.98 -8.48
CA VAL A 41 -2.51 -7.06 -8.19
C VAL A 41 -3.02 -7.95 -7.05
N ASN A 42 -3.53 -7.37 -5.97
CA ASN A 42 -4.03 -8.13 -4.83
C ASN A 42 -5.30 -8.92 -5.18
N GLU A 43 -6.21 -8.34 -5.95
CA GLU A 43 -7.42 -9.03 -6.45
C GLU A 43 -7.06 -10.22 -7.35
N ALA A 44 -6.10 -10.06 -8.26
CA ALA A 44 -5.64 -11.14 -9.13
C ALA A 44 -5.04 -12.30 -8.31
N LEU A 45 -4.23 -12.01 -7.30
CA LEU A 45 -3.66 -13.02 -6.40
C LEU A 45 -4.76 -13.75 -5.60
N ALA A 46 -5.69 -12.99 -5.01
CA ALA A 46 -6.80 -13.55 -4.24
C ALA A 46 -7.71 -14.46 -5.09
N ALA A 47 -8.10 -14.00 -6.28
CA ALA A 47 -8.90 -14.79 -7.22
C ALA A 47 -8.18 -16.06 -7.68
N GLY A 48 -6.84 -16.03 -7.72
CA GLY A 48 -6.01 -17.20 -8.04
C GLY A 48 -5.71 -18.13 -6.87
N GLY A 49 -6.25 -17.88 -5.68
CA GLY A 49 -5.97 -18.67 -4.47
C GLY A 49 -4.52 -18.55 -3.98
N ALA A 50 -3.86 -17.43 -4.31
CA ALA A 50 -2.53 -17.10 -3.81
C ALA A 50 -2.67 -16.14 -2.63
N GLU A 51 -2.14 -16.53 -1.47
CA GLU A 51 -2.23 -15.74 -0.24
C GLU A 51 -1.06 -14.77 0.07
N PRO A 52 0.00 -14.58 -0.75
CA PRO A 52 1.02 -13.61 -0.40
C PRO A 52 0.49 -12.19 -0.51
N ARG A 53 0.97 -11.34 0.40
CA ARG A 53 0.52 -9.94 0.48
C ARG A 53 1.43 -9.04 -0.35
N VAL A 54 0.80 -8.12 -1.07
CA VAL A 54 1.49 -7.00 -1.73
C VAL A 54 2.15 -6.12 -0.67
N ALA A 55 3.43 -5.77 -0.84
CA ALA A 55 4.21 -5.02 0.16
C ALA A 55 3.55 -3.67 0.51
N VAL A 56 3.06 -2.96 -0.50
CA VAL A 56 2.30 -1.70 -0.34
C VAL A 56 1.10 -1.89 0.59
N ARG A 57 0.34 -2.98 0.45
CA ARG A 57 -0.83 -3.26 1.30
C ARG A 57 -0.44 -3.52 2.75
N GLN A 58 0.65 -4.24 2.97
CA GLN A 58 1.18 -4.46 4.33
C GLN A 58 1.55 -3.13 4.99
N ARG A 59 2.19 -2.21 4.27
CA ARG A 59 2.58 -0.91 4.79
C ARG A 59 1.40 0.03 5.02
N ILE A 60 0.40 0.02 4.15
CA ILE A 60 -0.86 0.75 4.38
C ILE A 60 -1.54 0.22 5.64
N GLY A 61 -1.59 -1.10 5.84
CA GLY A 61 -2.10 -1.70 7.08
C GLY A 61 -1.35 -1.25 8.34
N GLN A 62 -0.03 -1.08 8.26
CA GLN A 62 0.77 -0.53 9.38
C GLN A 62 0.43 0.94 9.67
N LEU A 63 0.20 1.76 8.64
CA LEU A 63 -0.28 3.13 8.82
C LEU A 63 -1.65 3.14 9.51
N ILE A 64 -2.59 2.33 9.03
CA ILE A 64 -3.94 2.20 9.61
C ILE A 64 -3.84 1.79 11.08
N GLY A 65 -3.12 0.71 11.39
CA GLY A 65 -2.93 0.26 12.78
C GLY A 65 -2.34 1.34 13.67
N TRP A 66 -1.32 2.05 13.19
CA TRP A 66 -0.69 3.15 13.92
C TRP A 66 -1.65 4.31 14.24
N LEU A 67 -2.61 4.60 13.34
CA LEU A 67 -3.65 5.61 13.54
C LEU A 67 -4.69 5.15 14.56
N LEU A 68 -5.16 3.91 14.44
CA LEU A 68 -6.13 3.31 15.35
C LEU A 68 -5.58 3.23 16.79
N ASP A 69 -4.32 2.81 16.94
CA ASP A 69 -3.63 2.74 18.24
C ASP A 69 -3.53 4.11 18.95
N ARG A 70 -3.69 5.21 18.21
CA ARG A 70 -3.60 6.57 18.73
C ARG A 70 -4.95 7.24 18.92
N GLU A 71 -6.04 6.60 18.50
CA GLU A 71 -7.39 7.14 18.64
C GLU A 71 -7.52 8.58 18.08
N GLY A 72 -6.81 8.90 16.99
CA GLY A 72 -6.81 10.24 16.41
C GLY A 72 -5.97 11.30 17.14
N LYS A 73 -5.22 10.95 18.19
CA LYS A 73 -4.30 11.87 18.91
C LYS A 73 -3.00 12.08 18.11
N LEU A 74 -3.05 12.97 17.12
CA LEU A 74 -1.99 13.15 16.11
C LEU A 74 -1.11 14.41 16.27
N GLU A 75 -1.31 15.18 17.34
CA GLU A 75 -0.57 16.42 17.60
C GLU A 75 0.95 16.20 17.61
N GLY A 76 1.69 16.98 16.82
CA GLY A 76 3.14 16.87 16.68
C GLY A 76 3.65 15.59 16.01
N ARG A 77 2.77 14.77 15.40
CA ARG A 77 3.15 13.47 14.79
C ARG A 77 3.27 13.47 13.27
N ALA A 78 3.30 14.63 12.63
CA ALA A 78 3.37 14.73 11.16
C ALA A 78 4.53 13.94 10.55
N VAL A 79 5.70 13.98 11.21
CA VAL A 79 6.90 13.25 10.78
C VAL A 79 6.70 11.73 10.83
N ASN A 80 5.95 11.22 11.81
CA ASN A 80 5.63 9.78 11.90
C ASN A 80 4.73 9.35 10.73
N VAL A 81 3.68 10.12 10.45
CA VAL A 81 2.79 9.87 9.31
C VAL A 81 3.59 9.90 8.01
N GLN A 82 4.43 10.93 7.83
CA GLN A 82 5.29 11.04 6.66
C GLN A 82 6.22 9.83 6.50
N ALA A 83 6.85 9.36 7.58
CA ALA A 83 7.73 8.20 7.55
C ALA A 83 6.98 6.92 7.16
N LEU A 84 5.75 6.74 7.64
CA LEU A 84 4.90 5.61 7.27
C LEU A 84 4.51 5.68 5.79
N VAL A 85 4.09 6.85 5.30
CA VAL A 85 3.77 7.07 3.88
C VAL A 85 5.00 6.83 3.00
N ARG A 86 6.19 7.32 3.38
CA ARG A 86 7.45 7.06 2.65
C ARG A 86 7.74 5.57 2.52
N ARG A 87 7.59 4.80 3.61
CA ARG A 87 7.80 3.35 3.57
C ARG A 87 6.85 2.64 2.61
N VAL A 88 5.61 3.08 2.50
CA VAL A 88 4.66 2.55 1.50
C VAL A 88 5.21 2.76 0.08
N LEU A 89 5.71 3.96 -0.22
CA LEU A 89 6.24 4.31 -1.53
C LEU A 89 7.56 3.59 -1.86
N GLU A 90 8.48 3.53 -0.90
CA GLU A 90 9.78 2.85 -1.03
C GLU A 90 9.60 1.35 -1.28
N ASP A 91 8.79 0.67 -0.46
CA ASP A 91 8.53 -0.76 -0.62
C ASP A 91 7.71 -1.06 -1.89
N GLY A 92 6.94 -0.09 -2.38
CA GLY A 92 6.25 -0.18 -3.66
C GLY A 92 7.14 0.05 -4.88
N GLY A 93 8.34 0.62 -4.71
CA GLY A 93 9.16 1.12 -5.81
C GLY A 93 8.52 2.32 -6.53
N LEU A 94 7.79 3.15 -5.79
CA LEU A 94 6.92 4.21 -6.31
C LEU A 94 7.45 5.63 -6.07
N THR A 95 8.64 5.76 -5.48
CA THR A 95 9.26 7.04 -5.14
C THR A 95 9.59 7.91 -6.36
N GLY A 96 9.71 7.31 -7.55
CA GLY A 96 9.86 8.06 -8.81
C GLY A 96 8.56 8.63 -9.36
N ARG A 97 7.39 8.22 -8.84
CA ARG A 97 6.07 8.67 -9.31
C ARG A 97 5.31 9.48 -8.27
N TYR A 98 5.51 9.16 -7.00
CA TYR A 98 4.81 9.80 -5.89
C TYR A 98 5.78 10.24 -4.81
N ARG A 99 5.40 11.30 -4.09
CA ARG A 99 6.03 11.74 -2.85
C ARG A 99 4.96 11.95 -1.78
N PRO A 100 5.28 11.83 -0.48
CA PRO A 100 4.35 12.22 0.57
C PRO A 100 3.99 13.70 0.44
N LYS A 101 2.76 14.05 0.80
CA LYS A 101 2.33 15.44 0.96
C LYS A 101 3.20 16.20 1.98
N PRO A 102 3.18 17.55 1.95
CA PRO A 102 3.75 18.40 2.98
C PRO A 102 3.27 18.06 4.40
N LEU A 103 4.12 18.30 5.41
CA LEU A 103 3.88 17.91 6.80
C LEU A 103 2.59 18.50 7.39
N ASP A 104 2.29 19.75 7.04
CA ASP A 104 1.08 20.48 7.46
C ASP A 104 -0.21 19.84 6.89
N ALA A 105 -0.17 19.30 5.67
CA ALA A 105 -1.30 18.61 5.06
C ALA A 105 -1.48 17.16 5.53
N LEU A 106 -0.41 16.51 5.98
CA LEU A 106 -0.43 15.08 6.34
C LEU A 106 -1.27 14.78 7.58
N LEU A 107 -1.26 15.66 8.59
CA LEU A 107 -2.07 15.45 9.80
C LEU A 107 -3.56 15.54 9.50
N GLY A 108 -3.98 16.52 8.69
CA GLY A 108 -5.37 16.62 8.24
C GLY A 108 -5.81 15.37 7.48
N SER A 109 -4.96 14.89 6.56
CA SER A 109 -5.24 13.68 5.78
C SER A 109 -5.32 12.41 6.66
N ALA A 110 -4.46 12.30 7.67
CA ALA A 110 -4.48 11.21 8.64
C ALA A 110 -5.72 11.25 9.55
N ALA A 111 -6.15 12.44 9.97
CA ALA A 111 -7.37 12.62 10.76
C ALA A 111 -8.63 12.26 9.95
N VAL A 112 -8.68 12.67 8.67
CA VAL A 112 -9.74 12.27 7.74
C VAL A 112 -9.80 10.75 7.62
N LEU A 113 -8.66 10.10 7.36
CA LEU A 113 -8.63 8.64 7.27
C LEU A 113 -9.09 7.98 8.58
N TYR A 114 -8.62 8.45 9.73
CA TYR A 114 -9.04 7.91 11.02
C TYR A 114 -10.55 8.00 11.22
N GLY A 115 -11.17 9.15 10.89
CA GLY A 115 -12.62 9.31 10.92
C GLY A 115 -13.34 8.28 10.06
N GLU A 116 -12.89 8.10 8.81
CA GLU A 116 -13.45 7.12 7.88
C GLU A 116 -13.36 5.68 8.40
N LEU A 117 -12.23 5.31 9.01
CA LEU A 117 -12.00 3.97 9.56
C LEU A 117 -12.94 3.68 10.74
N VAL A 118 -13.16 4.68 11.61
CA VAL A 118 -14.07 4.55 12.75
C VAL A 118 -15.52 4.47 12.29
N GLU A 119 -15.93 5.28 11.31
CA GLU A 119 -17.31 5.31 10.80
C GLU A 119 -17.68 4.04 10.01
N SER A 120 -16.76 3.54 9.17
CA SER A 120 -17.04 2.42 8.27
C SER A 120 -16.82 1.04 8.91
N ALA A 121 -16.15 0.98 10.08
CA ALA A 121 -15.55 -0.24 10.63
C ALA A 121 -14.68 -1.01 9.61
N ALA A 122 -14.27 -0.38 8.51
CA ALA A 122 -13.51 -1.02 7.46
C ALA A 122 -12.01 -1.02 7.84
N GLY A 123 -11.42 -2.20 7.93
CA GLY A 123 -9.96 -2.37 8.14
C GLY A 123 -9.13 -2.16 6.87
N PHE A 124 -9.64 -1.41 5.89
CA PHE A 124 -9.10 -1.39 4.53
C PHE A 124 -9.15 0.00 3.91
N VAL A 125 -8.08 0.35 3.18
CA VAL A 125 -7.96 1.57 2.38
C VAL A 125 -7.46 1.18 1.01
N SER A 126 -8.18 1.57 -0.05
CA SER A 126 -7.76 1.35 -1.44
C SER A 126 -6.49 2.13 -1.77
N TRP A 127 -5.74 1.68 -2.78
CA TRP A 127 -4.57 2.40 -3.27
C TRP A 127 -4.90 3.83 -3.70
N ASP A 128 -5.98 4.01 -4.47
CA ASP A 128 -6.36 5.32 -4.98
C ASP A 128 -6.74 6.27 -3.84
N ARG A 129 -7.41 5.75 -2.81
CA ARG A 129 -7.72 6.54 -1.62
C ARG A 129 -6.46 6.92 -0.85
N PHE A 130 -5.52 5.99 -0.69
CA PHE A 130 -4.24 6.26 -0.06
C PHE A 130 -3.47 7.35 -0.80
N VAL A 131 -3.35 7.26 -2.13
CA VAL A 131 -2.67 8.28 -2.96
C VAL A 131 -3.35 9.63 -2.81
N ALA A 132 -4.67 9.68 -2.97
CA ALA A 132 -5.44 10.93 -2.87
C ALA A 132 -5.26 11.62 -1.51
N LEU A 133 -5.16 10.86 -0.42
CA LEU A 133 -4.98 11.38 0.92
C LEU A 133 -3.54 11.79 1.20
N PHE A 134 -2.55 10.95 0.87
CA PHE A 134 -1.20 11.08 1.44
C PHE A 134 -0.11 11.45 0.44
N CYS A 135 -0.38 11.44 -0.85
CA CYS A 135 0.65 11.62 -1.88
C CYS A 135 0.38 12.80 -2.81
N ASP A 136 1.48 13.35 -3.31
CA ASP A 136 1.53 14.22 -4.49
C ASP A 136 2.28 13.49 -5.61
N GLU A 137 2.05 13.86 -6.88
CA GLU A 137 2.87 13.38 -7.99
C GLU A 137 4.30 13.94 -7.89
N ALA A 138 5.27 13.07 -8.15
CA ALA A 138 6.66 13.45 -8.35
C ALA A 138 6.79 13.90 -9.82
N GLY A 139 6.77 15.23 -10.03
CA GLY A 139 6.98 15.83 -11.35
C GLY A 139 8.36 15.59 -11.93
#